data_AF-A0A951HY94-F1
#
_entry.id   AF-A0A951HY94-F1
#
_cell.length_a   1.000
_cell.length_b   1.000
_cell.length_c   1.000
_cell.angle_alpha   90.00
_cell.angle_beta   90.00
_cell.angle_gamma   90.00
#
_symmetry.space_group_name_H-M   'P 1'
#
loop_
_entity.id
_entity.type
_entity.pdbx_description
1 polymer ?
#
loop_
_entity_poly.entity_id
_entity_poly.type
_entity_poly.pdbx_seq_one_letter_code
_entity_poly.pdbx_strand_id
1 'polypeptide(L)'
;SEQRPIGGNAFAAFPALIRSPYLLGVALWVSLLSFAATIVYFQQANIVAATVQGAGQQTRVFASIDLAVGLLSLATQVFATGQFIKRFGTGIAASALPAVYVVGFIAIALSPTLMVVLAVQVFQRWMHFAIANPARQVFFTVLDREDKYKAKNLIDAVVYRGSDALYAWVYEALGALGLKLGAIALVAWPVVAGWLVLSVVLGRMQERRAAEHEQPTGPQA
;
A
#
# COMPACT_ATOMS: atom_id res chain seq x y z
N SER A 1 -12.02 20.36 31.93
CA SER A 1 -11.75 19.62 30.69
C SER A 1 -10.65 18.60 30.95
N GLU A 2 -11.01 17.48 31.59
CA GLU A 2 -10.05 16.40 31.90
C GLU A 2 -9.75 15.58 30.64
N GLN A 3 -8.49 15.63 30.21
CA GLN A 3 -7.92 14.65 29.28
C GLN A 3 -7.84 13.32 30.02
N ARG A 4 -8.80 12.42 29.77
CA ARG A 4 -8.73 11.05 30.29
C ARG A 4 -7.45 10.38 29.76
N PRO A 5 -6.70 9.66 30.61
CA PRO A 5 -5.55 8.89 30.18
C PRO A 5 -5.98 7.91 29.09
N ILE A 6 -5.19 7.78 28.03
CA ILE A 6 -5.41 6.80 26.96
C ILE A 6 -5.14 5.40 27.51
N GLY A 7 -6.13 4.87 28.24
CA GLY A 7 -6.16 3.50 28.76
C GLY A 7 -6.97 2.64 27.82
N GLY A 8 -6.31 1.97 26.88
CA GLY A 8 -6.98 1.05 25.96
C GLY A 8 -6.04 -0.06 25.55
N ASN A 9 -6.23 -1.25 26.12
CA ASN A 9 -5.48 -2.46 25.82
C ASN A 9 -5.39 -2.65 24.29
N ALA A 10 -4.23 -2.94 23.71
CA ALA A 10 -4.07 -3.11 22.25
C ALA A 10 -5.03 -4.19 21.69
N PHE A 11 -5.42 -5.15 22.54
CA PHE A 11 -6.42 -6.17 22.27
C PHE A 11 -7.86 -5.63 22.10
N ALA A 12 -8.19 -4.48 22.65
CA ALA A 12 -9.49 -3.84 22.46
C ALA A 12 -9.69 -3.28 21.03
N ALA A 13 -8.60 -3.11 20.28
CA ALA A 13 -8.65 -2.70 18.88
C ALA A 13 -9.15 -3.81 17.95
N PHE A 14 -8.92 -5.08 18.31
CA PHE A 14 -9.27 -6.24 17.47
C PHE A 14 -10.78 -6.38 17.24
N PRO A 15 -11.65 -6.36 18.28
CA PRO A 15 -13.10 -6.43 18.07
C PRO A 15 -13.64 -5.25 17.26
N ALA A 16 -13.09 -4.05 17.46
CA ALA A 16 -13.49 -2.84 16.74
C ALA A 16 -13.14 -2.93 15.24
N LEU A 17 -11.95 -3.47 14.92
CA LEU A 17 -11.53 -3.73 13.55
C LEU A 17 -12.48 -4.72 12.86
N ILE A 18 -12.76 -5.86 13.51
CA ILE A 18 -13.57 -6.94 12.93
C ILE A 18 -15.04 -6.51 12.73
N ARG A 19 -15.58 -5.65 13.61
CA ARG A 19 -16.96 -5.16 13.51
C ARG A 19 -17.15 -4.09 12.44
N SER A 20 -16.11 -3.37 12.05
CA SER A 20 -16.21 -2.27 11.10
C SER A 20 -15.81 -2.72 9.69
N PRO A 21 -16.77 -2.83 8.74
CA PRO A 21 -16.45 -3.23 7.36
C PRO A 21 -15.48 -2.24 6.68
N TYR A 22 -15.50 -0.96 7.10
CA TYR A 22 -14.56 0.04 6.62
C TYR A 22 -13.13 -0.24 7.10
N LEU A 23 -12.94 -0.53 8.39
CA LEU A 23 -11.61 -0.82 8.95
C LEU A 23 -11.05 -2.14 8.43
N LEU A 24 -11.90 -3.15 8.23
CA LEU A 24 -11.51 -4.38 7.54
C LEU A 24 -11.03 -4.11 6.11
N GLY A 25 -11.73 -3.25 5.37
CA GLY A 25 -11.30 -2.85 4.04
C GLY A 25 -9.95 -2.12 4.04
N VAL A 26 -9.72 -1.20 4.99
CA VAL A 26 -8.42 -0.53 5.14
C VAL A 26 -7.31 -1.51 5.55
N ALA A 27 -7.59 -2.45 6.45
CA ALA A 27 -6.66 -3.51 6.83
C ALA A 27 -6.31 -4.40 5.63
N LEU A 28 -7.30 -4.80 4.83
CA LEU A 28 -7.11 -5.56 3.60
C LEU A 28 -6.28 -4.75 2.58
N TRP A 29 -6.54 -3.44 2.44
CA TRP A 29 -5.75 -2.57 1.57
C TRP A 29 -4.27 -2.55 1.97
N VAL A 30 -3.97 -2.47 3.29
CA VAL A 30 -2.59 -2.51 3.80
C VAL A 30 -1.96 -3.89 3.65
N SER A 31 -2.74 -4.96 3.80
CA SER A 31 -2.29 -6.33 3.53
C SER A 31 -1.94 -6.51 2.05
N LEU A 32 -2.79 -6.06 1.13
CA LEU A 32 -2.54 -6.14 -0.32
C LEU A 32 -1.34 -5.29 -0.77
N LEU A 33 -1.12 -4.14 -0.11
CA LEU A 33 0.12 -3.38 -0.25
C LEU A 33 1.34 -4.21 0.10
N SER A 34 1.32 -4.88 1.26
CA SER A 34 2.42 -5.76 1.68
C SER A 34 2.59 -6.91 0.68
N PHE A 35 1.51 -7.60 0.30
CA PHE A 35 1.54 -8.66 -0.72
C PHE A 35 2.29 -8.23 -1.99
N ALA A 36 1.83 -7.15 -2.62
CA ALA A 36 2.38 -6.72 -3.90
C ALA A 36 3.84 -6.28 -3.76
N ALA A 37 4.19 -5.58 -2.67
CA ALA A 37 5.56 -5.19 -2.37
C ALA A 37 6.48 -6.40 -2.14
N THR A 38 6.01 -7.41 -1.40
CA THR A 38 6.76 -8.64 -1.10
C THR A 38 7.03 -9.44 -2.37
N ILE A 39 6.04 -9.60 -3.27
CA ILE A 39 6.25 -10.28 -4.56
C ILE A 39 7.34 -9.57 -5.39
N VAL A 40 7.23 -8.24 -5.58
CA VAL A 40 8.23 -7.48 -6.35
C VAL A 40 9.61 -7.55 -5.70
N TYR A 41 9.68 -7.46 -4.37
CA TYR A 41 10.94 -7.56 -3.62
C TYR A 41 11.64 -8.89 -3.86
N PHE A 42 10.94 -10.01 -3.74
CA PHE A 42 11.54 -11.32 -3.99
C PHE A 42 11.90 -11.53 -5.46
N GLN A 43 11.09 -11.03 -6.40
CA GLN A 43 11.44 -11.06 -7.82
C GLN A 43 12.73 -10.29 -8.10
N GLN A 44 12.86 -9.10 -7.51
CA GLN A 44 14.07 -8.30 -7.62
C GLN A 44 15.27 -9.03 -7.01
N ALA A 45 15.15 -9.57 -5.80
CA ALA A 45 16.23 -10.29 -5.13
C ALA A 45 16.73 -11.47 -5.97
N ASN A 46 15.80 -12.26 -6.53
CA ASN A 46 16.12 -13.40 -7.38
C ASN A 46 16.84 -13.00 -8.69
N ILE A 47 16.36 -11.96 -9.39
CA ILE A 47 17.01 -11.53 -10.63
C ILE A 47 18.37 -10.88 -10.35
N VAL A 48 18.48 -10.06 -9.31
CA VAL A 48 19.73 -9.40 -8.95
C VAL A 48 20.81 -10.42 -8.59
N ALA A 49 20.46 -11.43 -7.79
CA ALA A 49 21.37 -12.53 -7.45
C ALA A 49 21.85 -13.31 -8.68
N ALA A 50 21.01 -13.43 -9.72
CA ALA A 50 21.36 -14.12 -10.96
C ALA A 50 22.19 -13.27 -11.94
N THR A 51 22.07 -11.93 -11.91
CA THR A 51 22.55 -11.06 -13.00
C THR A 51 23.71 -10.16 -12.60
N VAL A 52 23.83 -9.79 -11.32
CA VAL A 52 24.79 -8.77 -10.87
C VAL A 52 26.00 -9.43 -10.23
N GLN A 53 27.17 -9.33 -10.89
CA GLN A 53 28.46 -9.73 -10.33
C GLN A 53 29.19 -8.51 -9.77
N GLY A 54 29.35 -8.43 -8.45
CA GLY A 54 30.15 -7.39 -7.76
C GLY A 54 29.33 -6.39 -6.94
N ALA A 55 29.52 -6.44 -5.61
CA ALA A 55 28.77 -5.64 -4.63
C ALA A 55 28.93 -4.11 -4.78
N GLY A 56 30.11 -3.64 -5.23
CA GLY A 56 30.37 -2.20 -5.35
C GLY A 56 29.55 -1.50 -6.44
N GLN A 57 29.37 -2.14 -7.59
CA GLN A 57 28.59 -1.59 -8.70
C GLN A 57 27.08 -1.69 -8.42
N GLN A 58 26.67 -2.77 -7.76
CA GLN A 58 25.31 -2.97 -7.26
C GLN A 58 24.89 -1.83 -6.31
N THR A 59 25.72 -1.51 -5.32
CA THR A 59 25.44 -0.43 -4.35
C THR A 59 25.30 0.93 -5.02
N ARG A 60 26.15 1.27 -6.00
CA ARG A 60 26.05 2.56 -6.72
C ARG A 60 24.76 2.67 -7.53
N VAL A 61 24.36 1.60 -8.23
CA VAL A 61 23.11 1.57 -8.99
C VAL A 61 21.92 1.75 -8.04
N PHE A 62 21.86 0.99 -6.94
CA PHE A 62 20.78 1.14 -5.95
C PHE A 62 20.73 2.53 -5.33
N ALA A 63 21.87 3.10 -4.94
CA ALA A 63 21.92 4.45 -4.39
C ALA A 63 21.40 5.49 -5.38
N SER A 64 21.74 5.39 -6.67
CA SER A 64 21.24 6.31 -7.70
C SER A 64 19.72 6.19 -7.90
N ILE A 65 19.20 4.96 -7.86
CA ILE A 65 17.76 4.69 -7.94
C ILE A 65 17.04 5.27 -6.72
N ASP A 66 17.57 5.05 -5.52
CA ASP A 66 17.00 5.54 -4.27
C ASP A 66 16.95 7.07 -4.25
N LEU A 67 18.02 7.73 -4.68
CA LEU A 67 18.08 9.19 -4.82
C LEU A 67 17.04 9.69 -5.82
N ALA A 68 16.94 9.07 -7.00
CA ALA A 68 15.98 9.46 -8.03
C ALA A 68 14.53 9.31 -7.52
N VAL A 69 14.19 8.17 -6.91
CA VAL A 69 12.88 7.92 -6.31
C VAL A 69 12.58 8.94 -5.23
N GLY A 70 13.54 9.23 -4.34
CA GLY A 70 13.38 10.20 -3.27
C GLY A 70 13.09 11.61 -3.80
N LEU A 71 13.89 12.08 -4.75
CA LEU A 71 13.73 13.40 -5.36
C LEU A 71 12.40 13.52 -6.13
N LEU A 72 12.05 12.51 -6.95
CA LEU A 72 10.77 12.47 -7.66
C LEU A 72 9.59 12.47 -6.69
N SER A 73 9.69 11.69 -5.60
CA SER A 73 8.65 11.62 -4.58
C SER A 73 8.46 12.96 -3.88
N LEU A 74 9.55 13.59 -3.43
CA LEU A 74 9.52 14.89 -2.77
C LEU A 74 8.93 15.97 -3.68
N ALA A 75 9.41 16.05 -4.93
CA ALA A 75 8.87 17.01 -5.90
C ALA A 75 7.36 16.80 -6.11
N THR A 76 6.94 15.55 -6.29
CA THR A 76 5.52 15.23 -6.49
C THR A 76 4.69 15.57 -5.25
N GLN A 77 5.20 15.30 -4.04
CA GLN A 77 4.53 15.63 -2.78
C GLN A 77 4.28 17.12 -2.61
N VAL A 78 5.30 17.94 -2.88
CA VAL A 78 5.23 19.40 -2.69
C VAL A 78 4.30 20.04 -3.71
N PHE A 79 4.38 19.64 -4.98
CA PHE A 79 3.68 20.34 -6.06
C PHE A 79 2.35 19.71 -6.46
N ALA A 80 2.25 18.38 -6.43
CA ALA A 80 1.15 17.66 -7.07
C ALA A 80 0.23 16.93 -6.10
N THR A 81 0.75 16.28 -5.04
CA THR A 81 -0.04 15.36 -4.21
C THR A 81 -1.28 16.00 -3.59
N GLY A 82 -1.12 17.17 -2.95
CA GLY A 82 -2.24 17.86 -2.31
C GLY A 82 -3.31 18.27 -3.34
N GLN A 83 -2.89 18.77 -4.51
CA GLN A 83 -3.81 19.15 -5.59
C GLN A 83 -4.47 17.93 -6.22
N PHE A 84 -3.73 16.84 -6.40
CA PHE A 84 -4.21 15.60 -6.98
C PHE A 84 -5.30 14.95 -6.12
N ILE A 85 -5.06 14.83 -4.80
CA ILE A 85 -6.05 14.28 -3.86
C ILE A 85 -7.31 15.17 -3.81
N LYS A 86 -7.15 16.50 -3.78
CA LYS A 86 -8.30 17.44 -3.81
C LYS A 86 -9.09 17.35 -5.13
N ARG A 87 -8.41 17.16 -6.25
CA ARG A 87 -9.03 17.18 -7.59
C ARG A 87 -9.69 15.86 -7.96
N PHE A 88 -9.05 14.74 -7.65
CA PHE A 88 -9.49 13.40 -8.06
C PHE A 88 -10.10 12.57 -6.92
N GLY A 89 -10.07 13.08 -5.68
CA GLY A 89 -10.60 12.39 -4.51
C GLY A 89 -9.63 11.32 -3.97
N THR A 90 -9.96 10.84 -2.77
CA THR A 90 -9.09 9.94 -2.02
C THR A 90 -9.01 8.55 -2.66
N GLY A 91 -10.11 8.08 -3.26
CA GLY A 91 -10.17 6.76 -3.89
C GLY A 91 -9.26 6.63 -5.10
N ILE A 92 -9.30 7.62 -5.99
CA ILE A 92 -8.45 7.63 -7.19
C ILE A 92 -6.98 7.74 -6.78
N ALA A 93 -6.65 8.60 -5.81
CA ALA A 93 -5.30 8.72 -5.29
C ALA A 93 -4.78 7.42 -4.65
N ALA A 94 -5.60 6.73 -3.86
CA ALA A 94 -5.24 5.42 -3.32
C ALA A 94 -5.09 4.34 -4.39
N SER A 95 -5.83 4.44 -5.50
CA SER A 95 -5.77 3.48 -6.62
C SER A 95 -4.54 3.62 -7.52
N ALA A 96 -3.81 4.75 -7.44
CA ALA A 96 -2.61 4.98 -8.24
C ALA A 96 -1.54 3.90 -8.03
N LEU A 97 -1.37 3.45 -6.79
CA LEU A 97 -0.39 2.42 -6.46
C LEU A 97 -0.77 1.02 -6.99
N PRO A 98 -1.97 0.46 -6.72
CA PRO A 98 -2.37 -0.81 -7.33
C PRO A 98 -2.39 -0.74 -8.87
N ALA A 99 -2.68 0.41 -9.48
CA ALA A 99 -2.58 0.56 -10.93
C ALA A 99 -1.15 0.33 -11.44
N VAL A 100 -0.13 0.84 -10.73
CA VAL A 100 1.27 0.53 -11.05
C VAL A 100 1.56 -0.96 -10.93
N TYR A 101 1.03 -1.65 -9.91
CA TYR A 101 1.24 -3.09 -9.76
C TYR A 101 0.53 -3.91 -10.83
N VAL A 102 -0.69 -3.53 -11.23
CA VAL A 102 -1.43 -4.19 -12.32
C VAL A 102 -0.61 -4.15 -13.62
N VAL A 103 -0.10 -2.97 -13.98
CA VAL A 103 0.74 -2.78 -15.17
C VAL A 103 2.09 -3.49 -15.00
N GLY A 104 2.70 -3.35 -13.83
CA GLY A 104 4.02 -3.91 -13.51
C GLY A 104 4.04 -5.43 -13.53
N PHE A 105 3.01 -6.09 -13.00
CA PHE A 105 2.91 -7.55 -13.04
C PHE A 105 2.68 -8.08 -14.45
N ILE A 106 1.92 -7.38 -15.30
CA ILE A 106 1.84 -7.73 -16.73
C ILE A 106 3.23 -7.59 -17.38
N ALA A 107 3.92 -6.47 -17.14
CA ALA A 107 5.25 -6.24 -17.72
C ALA A 107 6.26 -7.32 -17.29
N ILE A 108 6.27 -7.69 -15.99
CA ILE A 108 7.14 -8.74 -15.46
C ILE A 108 6.74 -10.12 -16.00
N ALA A 109 5.45 -10.40 -16.15
CA ALA A 109 4.97 -11.63 -16.74
C ALA A 109 5.45 -11.82 -18.18
N LEU A 110 5.41 -10.75 -18.98
CA LEU A 110 5.84 -10.76 -20.38
C LEU A 110 7.36 -10.75 -20.53
N SER A 111 8.06 -10.01 -19.67
CA SER A 111 9.51 -9.81 -19.73
C SER A 111 10.11 -9.74 -18.32
N PRO A 112 10.41 -10.89 -17.69
CA PRO A 112 10.97 -10.95 -16.34
C PRO A 112 12.47 -10.64 -16.33
N THR A 113 12.86 -9.45 -16.81
CA THR A 113 14.26 -8.98 -16.85
C THR A 113 14.54 -8.03 -15.70
N LEU A 114 15.83 -7.88 -15.36
CA LEU A 114 16.27 -6.97 -14.29
C LEU A 114 15.75 -5.55 -14.49
N MET A 115 15.77 -5.06 -15.72
CA MET A 115 15.33 -3.70 -16.04
C MET A 115 13.83 -3.50 -15.84
N VAL A 116 13.02 -4.48 -16.22
CA VAL A 116 11.57 -4.41 -16.00
C VAL A 116 11.26 -4.42 -14.50
N VAL A 117 11.87 -5.32 -13.73
CA VAL A 117 11.61 -5.40 -12.28
C VAL A 117 12.09 -4.13 -11.56
N LEU A 118 13.28 -3.61 -11.89
CA LEU A 118 13.77 -2.36 -11.31
C LEU A 118 12.90 -1.16 -11.69
N ALA A 119 12.42 -1.07 -12.94
CA ALA A 119 11.48 -0.03 -13.34
C ALA A 119 10.17 -0.11 -12.52
N VAL A 120 9.57 -1.30 -12.41
CA VAL A 120 8.37 -1.50 -11.58
C VAL A 120 8.62 -1.10 -10.13
N GLN A 121 9.80 -1.45 -9.60
CA GLN A 121 10.17 -1.09 -8.23
C GLN A 121 10.32 0.44 -8.03
N VAL A 122 10.87 1.15 -9.01
CA VAL A 122 10.98 2.61 -8.98
C VAL A 122 9.60 3.25 -9.01
N PHE A 123 8.76 2.84 -9.97
CA PHE A 123 7.41 3.40 -10.13
C PHE A 123 6.53 3.09 -8.92
N GLN A 124 6.57 1.88 -8.36
CA GLN A 124 5.78 1.55 -7.17
C GLN A 124 6.20 2.44 -5.99
N ARG A 125 7.50 2.68 -5.79
CA ARG A 125 8.00 3.41 -4.61
C ARG A 125 7.69 4.88 -4.75
N TRP A 126 7.90 5.42 -5.94
CA TRP A 126 7.51 6.79 -6.26
C TRP A 126 6.01 7.01 -6.03
N MET A 127 5.14 6.17 -6.60
CA MET A 127 3.69 6.30 -6.41
C MET A 127 3.24 6.04 -4.97
N HIS A 128 3.87 5.09 -4.28
CA HIS A 128 3.57 4.80 -2.88
C HIS A 128 3.88 6.01 -2.01
N PHE A 129 5.12 6.54 -2.07
CA PHE A 129 5.50 7.66 -1.23
C PHE A 129 4.81 8.96 -1.64
N ALA A 130 4.71 9.22 -2.95
CA ALA A 130 4.16 10.48 -3.43
C ALA A 130 2.64 10.59 -3.20
N ILE A 131 1.87 9.54 -3.50
CA ILE A 131 0.41 9.66 -3.60
C ILE A 131 -0.31 8.72 -2.63
N ALA A 132 0.00 7.41 -2.68
CA ALA A 132 -0.82 6.43 -1.97
C ALA A 132 -0.66 6.48 -0.45
N ASN A 133 0.54 6.78 0.06
CA ASN A 133 0.76 6.90 1.50
C ASN A 133 0.02 8.12 2.09
N PRO A 134 0.07 9.32 1.49
CA PRO A 134 -0.81 10.43 1.85
C PRO A 134 -2.30 10.10 1.73
N ALA A 135 -2.73 9.51 0.62
CA ALA A 135 -4.14 9.11 0.43
C ALA A 135 -4.62 8.12 1.50
N ARG A 136 -3.78 7.16 1.88
CA ARG A 136 -4.05 6.22 2.98
C ARG A 136 -4.25 6.94 4.30
N GLN A 137 -3.50 7.99 4.60
CA GLN A 137 -3.69 8.74 5.84
C GLN A 137 -5.07 9.40 5.91
N VAL A 138 -5.64 9.79 4.75
CA VAL A 138 -6.99 10.35 4.65
C VAL A 138 -8.06 9.32 5.04
N PHE A 139 -7.86 8.02 4.78
CA PHE A 139 -8.78 6.96 5.25
C PHE A 139 -8.94 6.93 6.78
N PHE A 140 -7.93 7.37 7.53
CA PHE A 140 -8.00 7.42 8.99
C PHE A 140 -8.55 8.74 9.53
N THR A 141 -8.89 9.72 8.68
CA THR A 141 -9.39 11.03 9.13
C THR A 141 -10.85 11.04 9.53
N VAL A 142 -11.63 10.08 9.01
CA VAL A 142 -13.07 9.91 9.32
C VAL A 142 -13.32 9.06 10.57
N LEU A 143 -12.26 8.72 11.31
CA LEU A 143 -12.33 7.94 12.54
C LEU A 143 -12.15 8.86 13.73
N ASP A 144 -12.84 8.55 14.82
CA ASP A 144 -12.59 9.19 16.12
C ASP A 144 -11.13 8.98 16.55
N ARG A 145 -10.60 9.93 17.34
CA ARG A 145 -9.19 9.92 17.74
C ARG A 145 -8.77 8.58 18.36
N GLU A 146 -9.58 8.03 19.26
CA GLU A 146 -9.29 6.77 19.93
C GLU A 146 -9.23 5.59 18.96
N ASP A 147 -10.24 5.46 18.10
CA ASP A 147 -10.33 4.40 17.10
C ASP A 147 -9.22 4.52 16.06
N LYS A 148 -8.87 5.73 15.65
CA LYS A 148 -7.74 6.00 14.76
C LYS A 148 -6.44 5.46 15.34
N TYR A 149 -6.11 5.79 16.60
CA TYR A 149 -4.87 5.34 17.23
C TYR A 149 -4.83 3.81 17.35
N LYS A 150 -5.91 3.20 17.85
CA LYS A 150 -6.02 1.75 18.02
C LYS A 150 -5.95 1.00 16.70
N ALA A 151 -6.76 1.40 15.71
CA ALA A 151 -6.80 0.77 14.40
C ALA A 151 -5.47 0.92 13.66
N LYS A 152 -4.87 2.12 13.70
CA LYS A 152 -3.58 2.35 13.05
C LYS A 152 -2.48 1.48 13.65
N ASN A 153 -2.37 1.43 14.98
CA ASN A 153 -1.38 0.58 15.64
C ASN A 153 -1.59 -0.90 15.31
N LEU A 154 -2.84 -1.37 15.35
CA LEU A 154 -3.17 -2.76 15.01
C LEU A 154 -2.82 -3.09 13.54
N ILE A 155 -3.19 -2.22 12.61
CA ILE A 155 -2.92 -2.42 11.18
C ILE A 155 -1.42 -2.39 10.89
N ASP A 156 -0.69 -1.42 11.44
CA ASP A 156 0.74 -1.28 11.16
C ASP A 156 1.57 -2.38 11.87
N ALA A 157 1.20 -2.79 13.09
CA ALA A 157 1.96 -3.77 13.87
C ALA A 157 1.57 -5.22 13.57
N VAL A 158 0.29 -5.54 13.41
CA VAL A 158 -0.19 -6.92 13.24
C VAL A 158 -0.47 -7.22 11.78
N VAL A 159 -1.28 -6.38 11.11
CA VAL A 159 -1.70 -6.68 9.74
C VAL A 159 -0.52 -6.55 8.78
N TYR A 160 0.21 -5.45 8.80
CA TYR A 160 1.33 -5.24 7.88
C TYR A 160 2.47 -6.23 8.13
N ARG A 161 2.89 -6.41 9.39
CA ARG A 161 3.98 -7.36 9.73
C ARG A 161 3.57 -8.81 9.53
N GLY A 162 2.35 -9.18 9.92
CA GLY A 162 1.82 -10.53 9.72
C GLY A 162 1.66 -10.85 8.23
N SER A 163 1.23 -9.87 7.43
CA SER A 163 1.16 -9.99 5.97
C SER A 163 2.53 -10.23 5.36
N ASP A 164 3.55 -9.49 5.79
CA ASP A 164 4.89 -9.59 5.21
C ASP A 164 5.47 -11.01 5.37
N ALA A 165 5.36 -11.58 6.57
CA ALA A 165 5.77 -12.96 6.84
C ALA A 165 4.92 -13.99 6.07
N LEU A 166 3.59 -13.80 6.07
CA LEU A 166 2.67 -14.69 5.35
C LEU A 166 3.00 -14.73 3.86
N TYR A 167 3.20 -13.57 3.24
CA TYR A 167 3.41 -13.47 1.80
C TYR A 167 4.81 -13.88 1.37
N ALA A 168 5.80 -13.82 2.26
CA ALA A 168 7.09 -14.49 2.04
C ALA A 168 6.92 -16.00 1.89
N TRP A 169 6.18 -16.66 2.80
CA TRP A 169 5.88 -18.08 2.67
C TRP A 169 5.03 -18.41 1.46
N VAL A 170 4.05 -17.57 1.11
CA VAL A 170 3.27 -17.74 -0.13
C VAL A 170 4.19 -17.69 -1.34
N TYR A 171 5.12 -16.73 -1.41
CA TYR A 171 6.08 -16.63 -2.50
C TYR A 171 6.97 -17.88 -2.59
N GLU A 172 7.54 -18.33 -1.47
CA GLU A 172 8.36 -19.53 -1.41
C GLU A 172 7.58 -20.78 -1.83
N ALA A 173 6.33 -20.93 -1.38
CA ALA A 173 5.47 -22.03 -1.77
C ALA A 173 5.16 -22.03 -3.28
N LEU A 174 4.89 -20.86 -3.87
CA LEU A 174 4.72 -20.74 -5.32
C LEU A 174 6.01 -21.12 -6.07
N GLY A 175 7.17 -20.72 -5.55
CA GLY A 175 8.48 -21.13 -6.08
C GLY A 175 8.71 -22.65 -5.97
N ALA A 176 8.34 -23.26 -4.85
CA ALA A 176 8.44 -24.71 -4.62
C ALA A 176 7.54 -25.53 -5.54
N LEU A 177 6.41 -24.97 -5.99
CA LEU A 177 5.54 -25.53 -7.03
C LEU A 177 6.15 -25.40 -8.45
N GLY A 178 7.34 -24.82 -8.58
CA GLY A 178 8.06 -24.66 -9.85
C GLY A 178 7.66 -23.43 -10.65
N LEU A 179 6.89 -22.49 -10.08
CA LEU A 179 6.54 -21.27 -10.79
C LEU A 179 7.77 -20.36 -10.92
N LYS A 180 8.06 -19.96 -12.15
CA LYS A 180 9.07 -18.94 -12.46
C LYS A 180 8.50 -17.54 -12.19
N LEU A 181 9.38 -16.54 -12.13
CA LEU A 181 9.03 -15.15 -11.80
C LEU A 181 7.81 -14.62 -12.58
N GLY A 182 7.76 -14.84 -13.89
CA GLY A 182 6.64 -14.38 -14.72
C GLY A 182 5.31 -15.07 -14.40
N ALA A 183 5.32 -16.37 -14.08
CA ALA A 183 4.12 -17.10 -13.67
C ALA A 183 3.62 -16.62 -12.29
N ILE A 184 4.52 -16.36 -11.35
CA ILE A 184 4.18 -15.77 -10.05
C ILE A 184 3.52 -14.39 -10.25
N ALA A 185 4.04 -13.56 -11.16
CA ALA A 185 3.45 -12.26 -11.49
C ALA A 185 2.02 -12.39 -12.04
N LEU A 186 1.77 -13.36 -12.93
CA LEU A 186 0.43 -13.63 -13.47
C LEU A 186 -0.56 -14.10 -12.40
N VAL A 187 -0.13 -14.96 -11.47
CA VAL A 187 -0.97 -15.41 -10.35
C VAL A 187 -1.28 -14.25 -9.39
N ALA A 188 -0.32 -13.34 -9.18
CA ALA A 188 -0.50 -12.16 -8.32
C ALA A 188 -1.34 -11.06 -8.99
N TRP A 189 -1.43 -11.05 -10.32
CA TRP A 189 -2.16 -10.05 -11.11
C TRP A 189 -3.64 -9.87 -10.73
N PRO A 190 -4.48 -10.92 -10.65
CA PRO A 190 -5.89 -10.76 -10.28
C PRO A 190 -6.06 -10.19 -8.85
N VAL A 191 -5.13 -10.49 -7.95
CA VAL A 191 -5.13 -9.98 -6.57
C VAL A 191 -4.93 -8.46 -6.55
N VAL A 192 -3.96 -7.95 -7.32
CA VAL A 192 -3.72 -6.50 -7.40
C VAL A 192 -4.78 -5.76 -8.23
N ALA A 193 -5.44 -6.44 -9.18
CA ALA A 193 -6.62 -5.91 -9.85
C ALA A 193 -7.80 -5.75 -8.87
N GLY A 194 -8.02 -6.74 -8.00
CA GLY A 194 -8.98 -6.62 -6.90
C GLY A 194 -8.64 -5.49 -5.93
N TRP A 195 -7.34 -5.29 -5.64
CA TRP A 195 -6.87 -4.18 -4.82
C TRP A 195 -7.16 -2.79 -5.42
N LEU A 196 -7.08 -2.67 -6.75
CA LEU A 196 -7.45 -1.44 -7.45
C LEU A 196 -8.92 -1.11 -7.23
N VAL A 197 -9.81 -2.10 -7.39
CA VAL A 197 -11.25 -1.93 -7.12
C VAL A 197 -11.51 -1.56 -5.66
N LEU A 198 -10.86 -2.27 -4.74
CA LEU A 198 -10.96 -1.98 -3.29
C LEU A 198 -10.58 -0.54 -2.96
N SER A 199 -9.54 0.00 -3.60
CA SER A 199 -9.08 1.38 -3.38
C SER A 199 -10.15 2.41 -3.75
N VAL A 200 -10.85 2.20 -4.87
CA VAL A 200 -11.94 3.08 -5.32
C VAL A 200 -13.14 2.97 -4.39
N VAL A 201 -13.51 1.76 -3.98
CA VAL A 201 -14.63 1.54 -3.04
C VAL A 201 -14.35 2.20 -1.70
N LEU A 202 -13.15 2.04 -1.14
CA LEU A 202 -12.76 2.66 0.13
C LEU A 202 -12.74 4.19 0.05
N GLY A 203 -12.31 4.75 -1.07
CA GLY A 203 -12.39 6.19 -1.33
C GLY A 203 -13.81 6.72 -1.25
N ARG A 204 -14.75 6.08 -1.96
CA ARG A 204 -16.17 6.47 -1.93
C ARG A 204 -16.76 6.33 -0.53
N MET A 205 -16.41 5.28 0.21
CA MET A 205 -16.85 5.11 1.60
C MET A 205 -16.29 6.20 2.52
N GLN A 206 -15.04 6.61 2.32
CA GLN A 206 -14.42 7.70 3.08
C GLN A 206 -15.07 9.04 2.79
N GLU A 207 -15.30 9.36 1.51
CA GLU A 207 -15.97 10.60 1.09
C GLU A 207 -17.39 10.69 1.64
N ARG A 208 -18.14 9.57 1.63
CA ARG A 208 -19.49 9.54 2.21
C ARG A 208 -19.47 9.82 3.72
N ARG A 209 -18.55 9.18 4.46
CA ARG A 209 -18.40 9.40 5.90
C ARG A 209 -17.92 10.81 6.24
N ALA A 210 -17.06 11.39 5.41
CA ALA A 210 -16.62 12.77 5.59
C ALA A 210 -17.80 13.75 5.45
N ALA A 211 -18.66 13.54 4.45
CA ALA A 211 -19.86 14.35 4.26
C ALA A 211 -20.88 14.20 5.42
N GLU A 212 -21.03 12.99 5.98
CA GLU A 212 -21.88 12.74 7.15
C GLU A 212 -21.37 13.50 8.41
N HIS A 213 -20.05 13.65 8.57
CA HIS A 213 -19.45 14.40 9.69
C HIS A 213 -19.48 15.93 9.50
N GLU A 214 -19.57 16.42 8.25
CA GLU A 214 -19.67 17.85 7.93
C GLU A 214 -21.09 18.41 8.04
N GLN A 215 -22.13 17.56 8.05
CA GLN A 215 -23.50 18.01 8.30
C GLN A 215 -23.67 18.34 9.78
N PRO A 216 -23.88 19.62 10.17
CA PRO A 216 -24.20 19.93 11.53
C PRO A 216 -25.56 19.30 11.81
N THR A 217 -25.66 18.51 12.88
CA THR A 217 -26.93 18.09 13.46
C THR A 217 -27.83 19.34 13.51
N GLY A 218 -28.85 19.39 12.65
CA GLY A 218 -29.80 20.49 12.62
C GLY A 218 -30.41 20.70 14.01
N PRO A 219 -30.81 21.93 14.37
CA PRO A 219 -31.28 22.22 15.72
C PRO A 219 -32.41 21.25 16.07
N GLN A 220 -32.22 20.48 17.14
CA GLN A 220 -33.28 19.72 17.77
C GLN A 220 -34.33 20.75 18.22
N ALA A 221 -35.49 20.71 17.54
CA ALA A 221 -36.65 21.53 17.85
C ALA A 221 -37.33 21.04 19.14
#